data_AF-A0A142XXD8-F1
#
_entry.id   AF-A0A142XXD8-F1
#
_cell.length_a   1.000
_cell.length_b   1.000
_cell.length_c   1.000
_cell.angle_alpha   90.00
_cell.angle_beta   90.00
_cell.angle_gamma   90.00
#
_symmetry.space_group_name_H-M   'P 1'
#
loop_
_entity.id
_entity.type
_entity.pdbx_description
1 polymer ?
#
loop_
_entity_poly.entity_id
_entity_poly.type
_entity_poly.pdbx_seq_one_letter_code
_entity_poly.pdbx_strand_id
1 'polypeptide(L)'
;MRLAFAMILVVSLTQLGRADIVVDFEGFPLNGSGVFNGPTSNAISTPGPFGGNDRNGTFAVSGVEFFNSNNDLYGSWRGFAVSNHTDTTTPGFSNQYSSFAGTGANGSSKYAVAYADGAFFNLPSSTLLSSVSLANTTYAALSMQTGDSFAKNFGGVSGNDPDFFRVSLSGFDGLNGTGNSIGSVTVNLADFTFADNSQDFILSNWLTVDLSSIANSRSVSLSSASSDVGAFGINTPTYVAFDNLTITAVPEPSSFALLGIAGTGIALWRRRRCKANSRRLLEGPTS
;
A
#
# COMPACT_ATOMS: atom_id res chain seq x y z
N MET A 1 29.08 -15.35 59.04
CA MET A 1 28.05 -14.60 58.28
C MET A 1 28.74 -13.71 57.25
N ARG A 2 28.74 -14.10 55.96
CA ARG A 2 29.15 -13.22 54.86
C ARG A 2 27.98 -13.17 53.87
N LEU A 3 27.23 -12.06 53.90
CA LEU A 3 26.16 -11.80 52.94
C LEU A 3 26.77 -11.56 51.57
N ALA A 4 26.49 -12.44 50.61
CA ALA A 4 26.74 -12.20 49.20
C ALA A 4 25.48 -11.56 48.59
N PHE A 5 25.55 -10.26 48.29
CA PHE A 5 24.50 -9.57 47.54
C PHE A 5 24.61 -9.95 46.05
N ALA A 6 23.78 -10.87 45.60
CA ALA A 6 23.58 -11.15 44.18
C ALA A 6 22.71 -10.03 43.59
N MET A 7 23.35 -9.07 42.93
CA MET A 7 22.65 -8.03 42.17
C MET A 7 22.18 -8.64 40.84
N ILE A 8 20.93 -9.09 40.81
CA ILE A 8 20.25 -9.52 39.59
C ILE A 8 20.07 -8.28 38.70
N LEU A 9 20.78 -8.24 37.58
CA LEU A 9 20.57 -7.25 36.53
C LEU A 9 19.33 -7.68 35.75
N VAL A 10 18.17 -7.12 36.11
CA VAL A 10 16.98 -7.20 35.25
C VAL A 10 17.26 -6.32 34.03
N VAL A 11 17.62 -6.94 32.91
CA VAL A 11 17.62 -6.26 31.61
C VAL A 11 16.15 -6.18 31.21
N SER A 12 15.52 -5.04 31.45
CA SER A 12 14.24 -4.71 30.83
C SER A 12 14.47 -4.72 29.32
N LEU A 13 13.95 -5.74 28.61
CA LEU A 13 13.76 -5.62 27.17
C LEU A 13 12.74 -4.51 26.96
N THR A 14 13.21 -3.28 26.79
CA THR A 14 12.40 -2.25 26.15
C THR A 14 12.16 -2.75 24.73
N GLN A 15 10.95 -3.24 24.46
CA GLN A 15 10.45 -3.39 23.10
C GLN A 15 10.55 -2.00 22.47
N LEU A 16 11.59 -1.78 21.67
CA LEU A 16 11.60 -0.65 20.75
C LEU A 16 10.44 -0.90 19.80
N GLY A 17 9.42 -0.05 19.91
CA GLY A 17 8.17 -0.21 19.18
C GLY A 17 8.42 -0.40 17.70
N ARG A 18 7.69 -1.35 17.12
CA ARG A 18 7.50 -1.44 15.67
C ARG A 18 6.93 -0.10 15.21
N ALA A 19 7.67 0.61 14.34
CA ALA A 19 7.19 1.87 13.77
C ALA A 19 6.41 1.57 12.51
N ASP A 20 5.18 2.06 12.45
CA ASP A 20 4.38 2.04 11.24
C ASP A 20 4.89 3.09 10.26
N ILE A 21 4.96 2.70 9.01
CA ILE A 21 5.32 3.54 7.87
C ILE A 21 4.05 3.65 7.04
N VAL A 22 3.56 4.88 6.89
CA VAL A 22 2.50 5.19 5.93
C VAL A 22 3.17 5.52 4.61
N VAL A 23 2.90 4.69 3.61
CA VAL A 23 3.28 4.93 2.21
C VAL A 23 2.21 5.83 1.61
N ASP A 24 2.46 7.13 1.72
CA ASP A 24 1.76 8.19 0.98
C ASP A 24 2.54 8.56 -0.30
N PHE A 25 1.93 9.35 -1.18
CA PHE A 25 2.54 9.74 -2.45
C PHE A 25 3.01 11.20 -2.46
N GLU A 26 3.12 11.86 -1.30
CA GLU A 26 3.34 13.30 -1.20
C GLU A 26 4.70 13.76 -1.75
N GLY A 27 5.71 12.91 -1.63
CA GLY A 27 7.04 13.15 -2.19
C GLY A 27 7.20 12.76 -3.65
N PHE A 28 6.19 12.15 -4.29
CA PHE A 28 6.33 11.60 -5.64
C PHE A 28 6.23 12.70 -6.70
N PRO A 29 7.19 12.79 -7.65
CA PRO A 29 7.17 13.80 -8.70
C PRO A 29 6.10 13.50 -9.75
N LEU A 30 5.34 14.52 -10.13
CA LEU A 30 4.35 14.46 -11.21
C LEU A 30 4.82 15.27 -12.42
N ASN A 31 4.30 14.94 -13.60
CA ASN A 31 4.52 15.76 -14.78
C ASN A 31 3.60 17.00 -14.78
N GLY A 32 3.71 17.86 -15.79
CA GLY A 32 2.93 19.11 -15.89
C GLY A 32 1.40 18.92 -15.96
N SER A 33 0.92 17.70 -16.24
CA SER A 33 -0.51 17.38 -16.20
C SER A 33 -1.02 17.00 -14.80
N GLY A 34 -0.14 16.88 -13.79
CA GLY A 34 -0.53 16.42 -12.45
C GLY A 34 -0.69 14.91 -12.33
N VAL A 35 -0.15 14.15 -13.29
CA VAL A 35 -0.22 12.69 -13.32
C VAL A 35 1.17 12.11 -13.60
N PHE A 36 1.45 10.94 -13.04
CA PHE A 36 2.46 10.02 -13.52
C PHE A 36 1.78 8.70 -13.86
N ASN A 37 1.80 8.29 -15.12
CA ASN A 37 1.28 7.00 -15.59
C ASN A 37 2.33 6.21 -16.37
N GLY A 38 3.61 6.55 -16.16
CA GLY A 38 4.76 5.94 -16.81
C GLY A 38 5.31 6.74 -18.00
N PRO A 39 6.35 6.19 -18.66
CA PRO A 39 7.09 4.99 -18.24
C PRO A 39 7.94 5.26 -17.00
N THR A 40 8.30 4.20 -16.26
CA THR A 40 9.26 4.29 -15.17
C THR A 40 10.69 4.35 -15.70
N SER A 41 11.64 4.87 -14.92
CA SER A 41 13.04 4.99 -15.35
C SER A 41 13.75 3.64 -15.54
N ASN A 42 13.26 2.58 -14.87
CA ASN A 42 13.76 1.21 -14.99
C ASN A 42 12.95 0.37 -16.00
N ALA A 43 12.07 0.99 -16.80
CA ALA A 43 11.17 0.26 -17.67
C ALA A 43 11.91 -0.51 -18.77
N ILE A 44 11.52 -1.78 -18.95
CA ILE A 44 11.97 -2.64 -20.04
C ILE A 44 10.90 -2.64 -21.12
N SER A 45 11.34 -2.50 -22.37
CA SER A 45 10.46 -2.47 -23.55
C SER A 45 10.13 -3.90 -24.00
N THR A 46 8.85 -4.21 -24.12
CA THR A 46 8.36 -5.45 -24.73
C THR A 46 7.33 -5.13 -25.82
N PRO A 47 7.25 -5.89 -26.92
CA PRO A 47 6.21 -5.67 -27.94
C PRO A 47 4.81 -5.72 -27.32
N GLY A 48 4.00 -4.69 -27.58
CA GLY A 48 2.62 -4.62 -27.09
C GLY A 48 1.70 -5.54 -27.88
N PRO A 49 0.69 -6.18 -27.25
CA PRO A 49 -0.18 -7.16 -27.91
C PRO A 49 -1.05 -6.58 -29.04
N PHE A 50 -1.25 -5.26 -29.04
CA PHE A 50 -2.09 -4.55 -30.01
C PHE A 50 -1.31 -3.49 -30.81
N GLY A 51 0.03 -3.45 -30.68
CA GLY A 51 0.88 -2.42 -31.28
C GLY A 51 1.65 -1.60 -30.25
N GLY A 52 2.68 -0.89 -30.73
CA GLY A 52 3.64 -0.18 -29.89
C GLY A 52 4.49 -1.12 -29.02
N ASN A 53 5.16 -0.54 -28.02
CA ASN A 53 5.85 -1.29 -26.98
C ASN A 53 5.32 -0.93 -25.61
N ASP A 54 5.09 -1.96 -24.80
CA ASP A 54 4.82 -1.81 -23.38
C ASP A 54 6.14 -1.60 -22.63
N ARG A 55 6.22 -0.49 -21.91
CA ARG A 55 7.35 -0.07 -21.06
C ARG A 55 7.05 -0.52 -19.64
N ASN A 56 7.47 -1.72 -19.30
CA ASN A 56 7.18 -2.38 -18.03
C ASN A 56 8.27 -2.12 -16.99
N GLY A 57 7.93 -1.57 -15.85
CA GLY A 57 8.86 -1.38 -14.74
C GLY A 57 8.15 -1.12 -13.42
N THR A 58 8.88 -0.54 -12.49
CA THR A 58 8.36 -0.20 -11.15
C THR A 58 8.80 1.18 -10.74
N PHE A 59 8.00 1.83 -9.89
CA PHE A 59 8.42 3.02 -9.16
C PHE A 59 8.32 2.74 -7.66
N ALA A 60 9.19 3.34 -6.87
CA ALA A 60 9.27 3.07 -5.43
C ALA A 60 8.80 4.27 -4.61
N VAL A 61 8.03 3.99 -3.56
CA VAL A 61 7.60 4.97 -2.56
C VAL A 61 7.76 4.34 -1.19
N SER A 62 8.54 4.97 -0.31
CA SER A 62 8.85 4.43 1.02
C SER A 62 9.34 2.97 1.02
N GLY A 63 10.04 2.56 -0.05
CA GLY A 63 10.56 1.20 -0.25
C GLY A 63 9.58 0.18 -0.82
N VAL A 64 8.30 0.51 -0.97
CA VAL A 64 7.31 -0.31 -1.68
C VAL A 64 7.44 -0.05 -3.17
N GLU A 65 7.56 -1.10 -3.97
CA GLU A 65 7.67 -1.01 -5.43
C GLU A 65 6.32 -1.26 -6.08
N PHE A 66 5.81 -0.28 -6.81
CA PHE A 66 4.55 -0.35 -7.52
C PHE A 66 4.80 -0.63 -9.00
N PHE A 67 4.14 -1.65 -9.55
CA PHE A 67 4.23 -1.96 -10.97
C PHE A 67 3.60 -0.86 -11.82
N ASN A 68 4.25 -0.51 -12.92
CA ASN A 68 3.69 0.33 -13.95
C ASN A 68 4.08 -0.20 -15.33
N SER A 69 3.13 -0.18 -16.25
CA SER A 69 3.34 -0.44 -17.67
C SER A 69 2.73 0.68 -18.46
N ASN A 70 3.48 1.26 -19.39
CA ASN A 70 3.02 2.34 -20.28
C ASN A 70 3.26 1.94 -21.74
N ASN A 71 2.26 2.07 -22.60
CA ASN A 71 2.40 1.79 -24.01
C ASN A 71 2.84 3.05 -24.78
N ASP A 72 3.98 2.97 -25.46
CA ASP A 72 4.61 4.13 -26.12
C ASP A 72 3.90 4.64 -27.39
N LEU A 73 2.94 3.87 -27.92
CA LEU A 73 2.16 4.25 -29.09
C LEU A 73 0.81 4.84 -28.72
N TYR A 74 0.12 4.24 -27.76
CA TYR A 74 -1.27 4.61 -27.40
C TYR A 74 -1.35 5.50 -26.16
N GLY A 75 -0.28 5.63 -25.39
CA GLY A 75 -0.29 6.33 -24.10
C GLY A 75 -1.16 5.64 -23.03
N SER A 76 -1.64 4.43 -23.32
CA SER A 76 -2.36 3.60 -22.35
C SER A 76 -1.38 3.08 -21.30
N TRP A 77 -1.91 2.75 -20.12
CA TRP A 77 -1.11 2.28 -19.00
C TRP A 77 -1.83 1.17 -18.24
N ARG A 78 -1.06 0.40 -17.45
CA ARG A 78 -1.53 -0.62 -16.51
C ARG A 78 -0.69 -0.57 -15.24
N GLY A 79 -1.19 -1.20 -14.19
CA GLY A 79 -0.54 -1.20 -12.89
C GLY A 79 -0.97 0.01 -12.07
N PHE A 80 0.00 0.77 -11.58
CA PHE A 80 -0.20 1.96 -10.79
C PHE A 80 0.23 3.22 -11.54
N ALA A 81 -0.52 4.29 -11.31
CA ALA A 81 -0.22 5.67 -11.63
C ALA A 81 -0.26 6.50 -10.34
N VAL A 82 0.25 7.73 -10.37
CA VAL A 82 0.13 8.71 -9.27
C VAL A 82 -0.56 9.96 -9.80
N SER A 83 -1.48 10.54 -9.04
CA SER A 83 -2.33 11.64 -9.45
C SER A 83 -2.53 12.66 -8.34
N ASN A 84 -2.71 13.93 -8.71
CA ASN A 84 -3.23 14.97 -7.84
C ASN A 84 -4.58 15.55 -8.32
N HIS A 85 -5.26 14.86 -9.24
CA HIS A 85 -6.54 15.33 -9.77
C HIS A 85 -7.65 15.22 -8.72
N THR A 86 -8.67 16.07 -8.82
CA THR A 86 -9.75 16.17 -7.82
C THR A 86 -11.12 16.38 -8.45
N ASP A 87 -11.25 16.15 -9.76
CA ASP A 87 -12.53 16.36 -10.47
C ASP A 87 -13.49 15.21 -10.17
N THR A 88 -14.59 15.51 -9.48
CA THR A 88 -15.63 14.54 -9.09
C THR A 88 -16.85 14.56 -10.00
N THR A 89 -16.83 15.32 -11.10
CA THR A 89 -18.04 15.67 -11.87
C THR A 89 -17.98 15.28 -13.34
N THR A 90 -16.79 15.28 -13.96
CA THR A 90 -16.67 14.98 -15.39
C THR A 90 -16.75 13.47 -15.65
N PRO A 91 -17.74 12.95 -16.41
CA PRO A 91 -17.83 11.54 -16.76
C PRO A 91 -16.78 11.14 -17.81
N GLY A 92 -16.45 9.84 -17.84
CA GLY A 92 -15.66 9.23 -18.91
C GLY A 92 -14.17 9.02 -18.58
N PHE A 93 -13.49 8.32 -19.48
CA PHE A 93 -12.14 7.78 -19.27
C PHE A 93 -11.07 8.84 -19.01
N SER A 94 -11.26 10.08 -19.44
CA SER A 94 -10.33 11.19 -19.17
C SER A 94 -10.24 11.48 -17.67
N ASN A 95 -11.27 11.14 -16.90
CA ASN A 95 -11.33 11.33 -15.45
C ASN A 95 -10.98 10.07 -14.64
N GLN A 96 -10.22 9.14 -15.25
CA GLN A 96 -9.73 7.93 -14.58
C GLN A 96 -8.73 8.23 -13.45
N TYR A 97 -8.16 9.44 -13.40
CA TYR A 97 -7.12 9.81 -12.44
C TYR A 97 -7.63 10.54 -11.20
N SER A 98 -8.89 11.00 -11.17
CA SER A 98 -9.48 11.65 -10.00
C SER A 98 -10.08 10.63 -9.05
N SER A 99 -9.88 10.82 -7.74
CA SER A 99 -10.64 10.13 -6.71
C SER A 99 -12.05 10.72 -6.65
N PHE A 100 -13.06 9.86 -6.49
CA PHE A 100 -14.43 10.34 -6.37
C PHE A 100 -14.67 11.07 -5.03
N ALA A 101 -13.78 10.86 -4.05
CA ALA A 101 -13.72 11.62 -2.81
C ALA A 101 -13.27 13.09 -3.00
N GLY A 102 -12.75 13.45 -4.18
CA GLY A 102 -12.32 14.81 -4.52
C GLY A 102 -11.01 15.26 -3.88
N THR A 103 -10.31 14.36 -3.18
CA THR A 103 -9.00 14.60 -2.57
C THR A 103 -8.33 13.25 -2.26
N GLY A 104 -7.04 13.26 -1.91
CA GLY A 104 -6.35 12.08 -1.42
C GLY A 104 -6.77 11.70 0.01
N ALA A 105 -6.42 10.51 0.47
CA ALA A 105 -6.87 10.01 1.77
C ALA A 105 -6.29 10.87 2.90
N ASN A 106 -7.11 11.21 3.89
CA ASN A 106 -6.75 12.17 4.95
C ASN A 106 -6.33 13.56 4.45
N GLY A 107 -6.76 13.96 3.25
CA GLY A 107 -6.45 15.26 2.65
C GLY A 107 -5.06 15.35 2.03
N SER A 108 -4.45 14.20 1.70
CA SER A 108 -3.21 14.16 0.92
C SER A 108 -3.41 14.85 -0.45
N SER A 109 -2.35 15.49 -0.93
CA SER A 109 -2.37 16.18 -2.22
C SER A 109 -2.17 15.22 -3.39
N LYS A 110 -1.60 14.05 -3.12
CA LYS A 110 -1.28 13.02 -4.11
C LYS A 110 -1.65 11.65 -3.58
N TYR A 111 -2.14 10.82 -4.48
CA TYR A 111 -2.50 9.43 -4.23
C TYR A 111 -2.20 8.60 -5.48
N ALA A 112 -2.21 7.28 -5.34
CA ALA A 112 -2.08 6.40 -6.48
C ALA A 112 -3.45 6.04 -7.09
N VAL A 113 -3.42 5.71 -8.38
CA VAL A 113 -4.54 5.08 -9.07
C VAL A 113 -4.08 3.73 -9.57
N ALA A 114 -4.78 2.67 -9.18
CA ALA A 114 -4.55 1.33 -9.67
C ALA A 114 -5.52 1.02 -10.79
N TYR A 115 -5.01 0.62 -11.96
CA TYR A 115 -5.79 -0.19 -12.88
C TYR A 115 -5.77 -1.61 -12.33
N ALA A 116 -6.83 -1.98 -11.59
CA ALA A 116 -6.83 -3.14 -10.71
C ALA A 116 -6.42 -4.43 -11.45
N ASP A 117 -6.92 -4.65 -12.66
CA ASP A 117 -6.62 -5.85 -13.45
C ASP A 117 -5.20 -5.78 -14.03
N GLY A 118 -4.25 -6.33 -13.27
CA GLY A 118 -2.82 -6.33 -13.60
C GLY A 118 -1.97 -5.40 -12.73
N ALA A 119 -2.55 -4.77 -11.70
CA ALA A 119 -1.81 -4.03 -10.70
C ALA A 119 -1.25 -4.94 -9.61
N PHE A 120 0.04 -4.75 -9.29
CA PHE A 120 0.66 -5.35 -8.12
C PHE A 120 1.68 -4.39 -7.50
N PHE A 121 1.96 -4.61 -6.22
CA PHE A 121 3.08 -3.98 -5.54
C PHE A 121 3.89 -4.99 -4.74
N ASN A 122 5.20 -4.76 -4.67
CA ASN A 122 6.14 -5.52 -3.87
C ASN A 122 6.48 -4.75 -2.61
N LEU A 123 6.46 -5.42 -1.47
CA LEU A 123 6.83 -4.80 -0.20
C LEU A 123 8.37 -4.70 -0.08
N PRO A 124 8.96 -4.08 0.95
CA PRO A 124 10.33 -4.38 1.34
C PRO A 124 10.42 -5.75 2.03
N SER A 125 11.60 -6.37 2.03
CA SER A 125 11.85 -7.54 2.89
C SER A 125 11.59 -7.19 4.35
N SER A 126 11.09 -8.16 5.13
CA SER A 126 10.89 -8.02 6.58
C SER A 126 9.96 -6.86 6.95
N THR A 127 8.85 -6.74 6.22
CA THR A 127 7.74 -5.82 6.55
C THR A 127 6.44 -6.60 6.70
N LEU A 128 5.52 -6.05 7.48
CA LEU A 128 4.16 -6.57 7.60
C LEU A 128 3.17 -5.56 7.05
N LEU A 129 2.19 -6.03 6.27
CA LEU A 129 1.04 -5.22 5.87
C LEU A 129 0.09 -5.02 7.05
N SER A 130 -0.43 -3.80 7.16
CA SER A 130 -1.47 -3.46 8.13
C SER A 130 -2.76 -3.06 7.44
N SER A 131 -2.73 -2.00 6.63
CA SER A 131 -3.96 -1.45 6.04
C SER A 131 -3.68 -0.64 4.78
N VAL A 132 -4.74 -0.32 4.03
CA VAL A 132 -4.68 0.60 2.89
C VAL A 132 -5.98 1.41 2.79
N SER A 133 -5.93 2.62 2.28
CA SER A 133 -7.14 3.38 1.94
C SER A 133 -7.49 3.20 0.47
N LEU A 134 -8.74 2.84 0.19
CA LEU A 134 -9.27 2.70 -1.17
C LEU A 134 -10.49 3.59 -1.38
N ALA A 135 -10.67 4.08 -2.60
CA ALA A 135 -11.88 4.78 -3.04
C ALA A 135 -12.16 4.47 -4.52
N ASN A 136 -13.39 4.74 -4.96
CA ASN A 136 -13.66 4.80 -6.40
C ASN A 136 -12.88 5.93 -7.05
N THR A 137 -12.42 5.72 -8.28
CA THR A 137 -12.11 6.84 -9.17
C THR A 137 -13.41 7.50 -9.63
N THR A 138 -13.36 8.77 -10.02
CA THR A 138 -14.54 9.49 -10.52
C THR A 138 -15.11 8.83 -11.75
N TYR A 139 -14.27 8.34 -12.67
CA TYR A 139 -14.76 7.60 -13.84
C TYR A 139 -15.58 6.37 -13.43
N ALA A 140 -15.05 5.51 -12.56
CA ALA A 140 -15.76 4.31 -12.11
C ALA A 140 -17.06 4.65 -11.37
N ALA A 141 -17.02 5.64 -10.47
CA ALA A 141 -18.19 6.05 -9.70
C ALA A 141 -19.30 6.61 -10.60
N LEU A 142 -18.99 7.53 -11.51
CA LEU A 142 -19.99 8.11 -12.41
C LEU A 142 -20.51 7.09 -13.42
N SER A 143 -19.65 6.19 -13.90
CA SER A 143 -20.07 5.07 -14.76
C SER A 143 -21.09 4.18 -14.06
N MET A 144 -20.86 3.81 -12.80
CA MET A 144 -21.85 3.07 -12.00
C MET A 144 -23.10 3.91 -11.71
N GLN A 145 -22.96 5.22 -11.46
CA GLN A 145 -24.08 6.08 -11.08
C GLN A 145 -25.04 6.37 -12.25
N THR A 146 -24.51 6.62 -13.44
CA THR A 146 -25.30 7.10 -14.59
C THR A 146 -25.20 6.24 -15.83
N GLY A 147 -24.36 5.21 -15.83
CA GLY A 147 -23.99 4.47 -17.03
C GLY A 147 -23.10 5.30 -17.96
N ASP A 148 -22.56 4.64 -18.99
CA ASP A 148 -21.86 5.27 -20.10
C ASP A 148 -22.04 4.47 -21.41
N SER A 149 -21.22 4.72 -22.42
CA SER A 149 -21.31 4.02 -23.72
C SER A 149 -21.01 2.52 -23.64
N PHE A 150 -20.44 2.04 -22.53
CA PHE A 150 -20.02 0.65 -22.33
C PHE A 150 -20.72 0.02 -21.12
N ALA A 151 -20.79 0.74 -20.01
CA ALA A 151 -21.33 0.26 -18.74
C ALA A 151 -22.78 0.70 -18.51
N LYS A 152 -23.55 -0.14 -17.81
CA LYS A 152 -24.89 0.21 -17.36
C LYS A 152 -24.84 0.98 -16.03
N ASN A 153 -25.88 1.75 -15.74
CA ASN A 153 -26.07 2.29 -14.39
C ASN A 153 -26.43 1.15 -13.42
N PHE A 154 -25.86 1.18 -12.22
CA PHE A 154 -26.16 0.21 -11.17
C PHE A 154 -27.56 0.42 -10.61
N GLY A 155 -28.23 -0.68 -10.24
CA GLY A 155 -29.66 -0.70 -9.92
C GLY A 155 -30.56 -0.70 -11.16
N GLY A 156 -30.00 -0.52 -12.36
CA GLY A 156 -30.76 -0.48 -13.61
C GLY A 156 -31.77 0.66 -13.66
N VAL A 157 -32.75 0.57 -14.57
CA VAL A 157 -33.75 1.64 -14.77
C VAL A 157 -34.67 1.78 -13.55
N SER A 158 -34.93 0.68 -12.85
CA SER A 158 -35.86 0.66 -11.71
C SER A 158 -35.19 1.00 -10.38
N GLY A 159 -33.86 0.98 -10.32
CA GLY A 159 -33.08 1.08 -9.09
C GLY A 159 -33.04 -0.20 -8.25
N ASN A 160 -33.47 -1.36 -8.77
CA ASN A 160 -33.55 -2.64 -8.04
C ASN A 160 -32.70 -3.78 -8.62
N ASP A 161 -31.96 -3.53 -9.69
CA ASP A 161 -31.10 -4.59 -10.25
C ASP A 161 -29.94 -4.85 -9.28
N PRO A 162 -29.71 -6.12 -8.87
CA PRO A 162 -28.63 -6.44 -7.96
C PRO A 162 -27.29 -6.26 -8.66
N ASP A 163 -26.57 -5.21 -8.28
CA ASP A 163 -25.26 -4.88 -8.84
C ASP A 163 -24.17 -4.78 -7.78
N PHE A 164 -22.92 -4.98 -8.18
CA PHE A 164 -21.78 -4.76 -7.28
C PHE A 164 -20.53 -4.41 -8.08
N PHE A 165 -19.61 -3.71 -7.42
CA PHE A 165 -18.24 -3.55 -7.88
C PHE A 165 -17.29 -3.81 -6.70
N ARG A 166 -16.38 -4.76 -6.90
CA ARG A 166 -15.49 -5.32 -5.88
C ARG A 166 -14.05 -5.27 -6.31
N VAL A 167 -13.18 -4.97 -5.36
CA VAL A 167 -11.73 -5.05 -5.52
C VAL A 167 -11.20 -6.06 -4.53
N SER A 168 -10.34 -6.96 -5.00
CA SER A 168 -9.66 -7.95 -4.15
C SER A 168 -8.16 -7.68 -4.11
N LEU A 169 -7.59 -7.66 -2.92
CA LEU A 169 -6.17 -7.56 -2.65
C LEU A 169 -5.67 -8.95 -2.26
N SER A 170 -4.99 -9.62 -3.18
CA SER A 170 -4.51 -10.99 -3.00
C SER A 170 -3.03 -10.99 -2.65
N GLY A 171 -2.69 -11.54 -1.48
CA GLY A 171 -1.34 -11.60 -0.96
C GLY A 171 -0.59 -12.86 -1.40
N PHE A 172 0.69 -12.72 -1.71
CA PHE A 172 1.56 -13.81 -2.14
C PHE A 172 2.91 -13.80 -1.41
N ASP A 173 3.52 -14.98 -1.23
CA ASP A 173 4.85 -15.12 -0.60
C ASP A 173 6.03 -14.83 -1.55
N GLY A 174 5.79 -14.76 -2.85
CA GLY A 174 6.75 -14.33 -3.86
C GLY A 174 6.58 -12.87 -4.29
N LEU A 175 7.44 -12.41 -5.18
CA LEU A 175 7.36 -11.08 -5.80
C LEU A 175 6.41 -11.10 -7.00
N ASN A 176 5.95 -9.92 -7.41
CA ASN A 176 5.18 -9.69 -8.64
C ASN A 176 3.87 -10.49 -8.71
N GLY A 177 3.22 -10.73 -7.55
CA GLY A 177 2.00 -11.53 -7.50
C GLY A 177 2.20 -13.02 -7.75
N THR A 178 3.41 -13.53 -7.52
CA THR A 178 3.76 -14.95 -7.76
C THR A 178 4.06 -15.68 -6.45
N GLY A 179 4.16 -17.02 -6.51
CA GLY A 179 4.38 -17.85 -5.33
C GLY A 179 3.07 -18.41 -4.76
N ASN A 180 3.10 -18.86 -3.51
CA ASN A 180 1.90 -19.36 -2.83
C ASN A 180 1.02 -18.19 -2.40
N SER A 181 -0.29 -18.34 -2.56
CA SER A 181 -1.26 -17.40 -2.03
C SER A 181 -1.28 -17.49 -0.50
N ILE A 182 -1.22 -16.34 0.16
CA ILE A 182 -1.38 -16.21 1.61
C ILE A 182 -2.85 -16.01 1.97
N GLY A 183 -3.60 -15.34 1.09
CA GLY A 183 -5.00 -15.04 1.28
C GLY A 183 -5.43 -13.87 0.40
N SER A 184 -6.67 -13.42 0.58
CA SER A 184 -7.22 -12.27 -0.13
C SER A 184 -8.16 -11.48 0.77
N VAL A 185 -8.18 -10.17 0.59
CA VAL A 185 -9.15 -9.25 1.19
C VAL A 185 -9.99 -8.64 0.08
N THR A 186 -11.30 -8.87 0.11
CA THR A 186 -12.24 -8.32 -0.88
C THR A 186 -13.05 -7.18 -0.27
N VAL A 187 -13.18 -6.10 -1.03
CA VAL A 187 -13.85 -4.87 -0.61
C VAL A 187 -14.89 -4.49 -1.67
N ASN A 188 -16.10 -4.17 -1.21
CA ASN A 188 -17.14 -3.58 -2.07
C ASN A 188 -16.87 -2.07 -2.21
N LEU A 189 -16.65 -1.61 -3.44
CA LEU A 189 -16.65 -0.18 -3.79
C LEU A 189 -18.03 0.28 -4.29
N ALA A 190 -18.90 -0.65 -4.65
CA ALA A 190 -20.34 -0.45 -4.75
C ALA A 190 -21.07 -1.76 -4.45
N ASP A 191 -22.25 -1.68 -3.83
CA ASP A 191 -23.10 -2.84 -3.56
C ASP A 191 -24.57 -2.42 -3.58
N PHE A 192 -25.32 -3.01 -4.50
CA PHE A 192 -26.77 -2.86 -4.73
C PHE A 192 -27.47 -4.22 -4.54
N THR A 193 -26.84 -5.17 -3.84
CA THR A 193 -27.38 -6.52 -3.65
C THR A 193 -28.25 -6.64 -2.38
N PHE A 194 -28.47 -5.53 -1.67
CA PHE A 194 -29.29 -5.51 -0.48
C PHE A 194 -30.76 -5.76 -0.82
N ALA A 195 -31.48 -6.42 0.09
CA ALA A 195 -32.93 -6.59 -0.04
C ALA A 195 -33.70 -5.28 0.20
N ASP A 196 -33.08 -4.34 0.91
CA ASP A 196 -33.56 -2.99 1.16
C ASP A 196 -32.63 -2.00 0.44
N ASN A 197 -33.06 -1.52 -0.72
CA ASN A 197 -32.24 -0.68 -1.60
C ASN A 197 -31.84 0.67 -0.97
N SER A 198 -32.42 1.05 0.16
CA SER A 198 -31.94 2.23 0.90
C SER A 198 -30.53 2.03 1.48
N GLN A 199 -30.02 0.79 1.48
CA GLN A 199 -28.67 0.42 1.89
C GLN A 199 -27.71 0.35 0.70
N ASP A 200 -28.21 0.46 -0.53
CA ASP A 200 -27.39 0.44 -1.73
C ASP A 200 -26.41 1.62 -1.74
N PHE A 201 -25.19 1.37 -2.18
CA PHE A 201 -24.17 2.41 -2.18
C PHE A 201 -23.20 2.31 -3.35
N ILE A 202 -22.72 3.48 -3.75
CA ILE A 202 -21.44 3.68 -4.44
C ILE A 202 -20.54 4.39 -3.44
N LEU A 203 -19.39 3.81 -3.11
CA LEU A 203 -18.48 4.37 -2.10
C LEU A 203 -17.95 5.72 -2.59
N SER A 204 -18.34 6.79 -1.90
CA SER A 204 -18.02 8.18 -2.26
C SER A 204 -16.85 8.78 -1.45
N ASN A 205 -16.33 8.05 -0.48
CA ASN A 205 -15.25 8.48 0.41
C ASN A 205 -14.18 7.39 0.52
N TRP A 206 -13.03 7.75 1.07
CA TRP A 206 -11.96 6.78 1.37
C TRP A 206 -12.41 5.78 2.44
N LEU A 207 -12.19 4.50 2.16
CA LEU A 207 -12.37 3.39 3.09
C LEU A 207 -11.00 2.83 3.46
N THR A 208 -10.66 2.84 4.75
CA THR A 208 -9.49 2.12 5.26
C THR A 208 -9.81 0.64 5.41
N VAL A 209 -9.04 -0.18 4.72
CA VAL A 209 -9.18 -1.64 4.61
C VAL A 209 -8.10 -2.29 5.46
N ASP A 210 -8.50 -3.20 6.35
CA ASP A 210 -7.58 -4.04 7.11
C ASP A 210 -6.98 -5.14 6.23
N LEU A 211 -5.65 -5.21 6.19
CA LEU A 211 -4.86 -6.19 5.44
C LEU A 211 -4.14 -7.18 6.36
N SER A 212 -4.45 -7.19 7.66
CA SER A 212 -3.80 -8.05 8.65
C SER A 212 -3.89 -9.55 8.34
N SER A 213 -4.95 -9.99 7.65
CA SER A 213 -5.12 -11.38 7.19
C SER A 213 -4.10 -11.80 6.12
N ILE A 214 -3.51 -10.83 5.41
CA ILE A 214 -2.45 -11.03 4.42
C ILE A 214 -1.14 -10.34 4.84
N ALA A 215 -0.96 -10.09 6.15
CA ALA A 215 0.16 -9.31 6.71
C ALA A 215 1.55 -9.75 6.23
N ASN A 216 1.75 -11.06 6.06
CA ASN A 216 3.05 -11.67 5.72
C ASN A 216 3.34 -11.70 4.21
N SER A 217 2.59 -10.98 3.39
CA SER A 217 2.79 -10.96 1.93
C SER A 217 4.13 -10.34 1.56
N ARG A 218 4.75 -10.88 0.51
CA ARG A 218 5.90 -10.30 -0.18
C ARG A 218 5.45 -9.39 -1.31
N SER A 219 4.33 -9.74 -1.95
CA SER A 219 3.64 -8.90 -2.93
C SER A 219 2.13 -9.02 -2.79
N VAL A 220 1.41 -8.01 -3.28
CA VAL A 220 -0.05 -8.01 -3.35
C VAL A 220 -0.46 -7.66 -4.77
N SER A 221 -1.35 -8.47 -5.34
CA SER A 221 -2.00 -8.19 -6.62
C SER A 221 -3.43 -7.72 -6.39
N LEU A 222 -3.86 -6.76 -7.20
CA LEU A 222 -5.23 -6.30 -7.25
C LEU A 222 -5.96 -7.04 -8.39
N SER A 223 -7.26 -7.19 -8.22
CA SER A 223 -8.17 -7.67 -9.26
C SER A 223 -9.57 -7.14 -8.99
N SER A 224 -10.34 -6.93 -10.05
CA SER A 224 -11.72 -6.44 -9.94
C SER A 224 -12.75 -7.50 -10.28
N ALA A 225 -13.95 -7.33 -9.72
CA ALA A 225 -15.14 -8.08 -10.07
C ALA A 225 -16.35 -7.13 -10.10
N SER A 226 -17.20 -7.27 -11.11
CA SER A 226 -18.43 -6.47 -11.26
C SER A 226 -19.59 -7.37 -11.67
N SER A 227 -20.82 -6.96 -11.35
CA SER A 227 -22.04 -7.54 -11.93
C SER A 227 -22.23 -7.13 -13.39
N ASP A 228 -21.71 -5.96 -13.79
CA ASP A 228 -21.80 -5.45 -15.15
C ASP A 228 -20.69 -6.03 -16.04
N VAL A 229 -21.00 -7.18 -16.63
CA VAL A 229 -20.10 -7.97 -17.48
C VAL A 229 -20.73 -8.17 -18.86
N GLY A 230 -19.99 -7.76 -19.90
CA GLY A 230 -20.32 -7.99 -21.30
C GLY A 230 -19.51 -9.15 -21.92
N ALA A 231 -19.62 -9.29 -23.24
CA ALA A 231 -18.93 -10.36 -23.99
C ALA A 231 -17.39 -10.28 -23.93
N PHE A 232 -16.84 -9.12 -23.59
CA PHE A 232 -15.40 -8.86 -23.57
C PHE A 232 -14.82 -8.68 -22.15
N GLY A 233 -15.62 -8.96 -21.12
CA GLY A 233 -15.23 -8.80 -19.72
C GLY A 233 -16.07 -7.76 -18.98
N ILE A 234 -15.54 -7.25 -17.88
CA ILE A 234 -16.18 -6.21 -17.07
C ILE A 234 -16.34 -4.93 -17.91
N ASN A 235 -17.56 -4.38 -17.95
CA ASN A 235 -17.80 -3.09 -18.60
C ASN A 235 -17.51 -1.92 -17.66
N THR A 236 -17.73 -2.12 -16.35
CA THR A 236 -17.42 -1.12 -15.31
C THR A 236 -15.93 -0.75 -15.34
N PRO A 237 -15.56 0.54 -15.32
CA PRO A 237 -14.15 0.92 -15.29
C PRO A 237 -13.45 0.39 -14.04
N THR A 238 -12.37 -0.37 -14.21
CA THR A 238 -11.67 -1.02 -13.08
C THR A 238 -10.50 -0.21 -12.51
N TYR A 239 -10.65 1.12 -12.50
CA TYR A 239 -9.70 2.06 -11.91
C TYR A 239 -10.08 2.40 -10.46
N VAL A 240 -9.14 2.24 -9.55
CA VAL A 240 -9.33 2.36 -8.09
C VAL A 240 -8.34 3.38 -7.54
N ALA A 241 -8.82 4.32 -6.73
CA ALA A 241 -7.93 5.23 -6.00
C ALA A 241 -7.35 4.50 -4.78
N PHE A 242 -6.05 4.67 -4.55
CA PHE A 242 -5.24 3.94 -3.59
C PHE A 242 -4.34 4.91 -2.83
N ASP A 243 -4.35 4.87 -1.50
CA ASP A 243 -3.52 5.75 -0.70
C ASP A 243 -3.25 5.20 0.71
N ASN A 244 -2.30 5.80 1.41
CA ASN A 244 -1.98 5.53 2.81
C ASN A 244 -1.81 4.04 3.13
N LEU A 245 -1.03 3.32 2.29
CA LEU A 245 -0.67 1.93 2.56
C LEU A 245 0.22 1.88 3.81
N THR A 246 -0.24 1.23 4.87
CA THR A 246 0.47 1.15 6.14
C THR A 246 1.19 -0.17 6.24
N ILE A 247 2.51 -0.09 6.44
CA ILE A 247 3.40 -1.23 6.65
C ILE A 247 4.19 -1.05 7.93
N THR A 248 4.59 -2.16 8.54
CA THR A 248 5.39 -2.15 9.76
C THR A 248 6.72 -2.85 9.52
N ALA A 249 7.83 -2.16 9.78
CA ALA A 249 9.15 -2.77 9.68
C ALA A 249 9.35 -3.82 10.79
N VAL A 250 9.86 -4.99 10.43
CA VAL A 250 10.25 -6.04 11.38
C VAL A 250 11.76 -5.99 11.55
N PRO A 251 12.28 -5.56 12.72
CA PRO A 251 13.71 -5.51 12.92
C PRO A 251 14.30 -6.93 12.87
N GLU A 252 15.36 -7.10 12.09
CA GLU A 252 16.08 -8.37 12.00
C GLU A 252 16.62 -8.78 13.38
N PRO A 253 16.57 -10.08 13.76
CA PRO A 253 17.08 -10.57 15.05
C PRO A 253 18.52 -10.15 15.36
N SER A 254 19.36 -9.96 14.34
CA SER A 254 20.76 -9.54 14.47
C SER A 254 20.93 -8.10 14.95
N SER A 255 20.01 -7.19 14.61
CA SER A 255 20.01 -5.81 15.10
C SER A 255 19.82 -5.76 16.62
N PHE A 256 18.98 -6.65 17.17
CA PHE A 256 18.82 -6.81 18.61
C PHE A 256 20.06 -7.40 19.28
N ALA A 257 20.72 -8.37 18.63
CA ALA A 257 21.96 -8.96 19.14
C ALA A 257 23.10 -7.94 19.24
N LEU A 258 23.29 -7.10 18.21
CA LEU A 258 24.30 -6.05 18.19
C LEU A 258 24.06 -4.97 19.26
N LEU A 259 22.82 -4.52 19.43
CA LEU A 259 22.46 -3.58 20.51
C LEU A 259 22.69 -4.19 21.90
N GLY A 260 22.41 -5.47 22.09
CA GLY A 260 22.69 -6.19 23.33
C GLY A 260 24.18 -6.30 23.65
N ILE A 261 25.03 -6.56 22.65
CA ILE A 261 26.48 -6.65 22.82
C ILE A 261 27.07 -5.26 23.13
N ALA A 262 26.63 -4.20 22.46
CA ALA A 262 27.08 -2.83 22.75
C ALA A 262 26.71 -2.40 24.17
N GLY A 263 25.48 -2.70 24.62
CA GLY A 263 25.02 -2.38 25.98
C GLY A 263 25.81 -3.10 27.07
N THR A 264 26.10 -4.39 26.89
CA THR A 264 26.92 -5.17 27.83
C THR A 264 28.38 -4.70 27.85
N GLY A 265 28.95 -4.35 26.69
CA GLY A 265 30.29 -3.76 26.58
C GLY A 265 30.44 -2.46 27.36
N ILE A 266 29.48 -1.53 27.22
CA ILE A 266 29.45 -0.26 27.96
C ILE A 266 29.31 -0.49 29.47
N ALA A 267 28.44 -1.42 29.88
CA ALA A 267 28.25 -1.75 31.30
C ALA A 267 29.52 -2.34 31.93
N LEU A 268 30.21 -3.23 31.23
CA LEU A 268 31.48 -3.81 31.66
C LEU A 268 32.60 -2.76 31.72
N TRP A 269 32.65 -1.85 30.74
CA TRP A 269 33.61 -0.74 30.73
C TRP A 269 33.41 0.23 31.89
N ARG A 270 32.16 0.61 32.19
CA ARG A 270 31.83 1.46 33.35
C ARG A 270 32.20 0.79 34.68
N ARG A 271 31.92 -0.52 34.83
CA ARG A 271 32.32 -1.30 36.02
C ARG A 271 33.84 -1.34 36.21
N ARG A 272 34.60 -1.48 35.12
CA ARG A 272 36.08 -1.45 35.17
C ARG A 272 36.61 -0.07 35.58
N ARG A 273 36.03 1.02 35.08
CA ARG A 273 36.41 2.39 35.48
C ARG A 273 36.10 2.69 36.95
N CYS A 274 34.95 2.28 37.47
CA CYS A 274 34.64 2.46 38.90
C CYS A 274 35.58 1.65 39.81
N LYS A 275 35.96 0.43 39.42
CA LYS A 275 36.97 -0.37 40.14
C LYS A 275 38.37 0.25 40.09
N ALA A 276 38.76 0.86 38.98
CA ALA A 276 40.04 1.54 38.85
C ALA A 276 40.12 2.81 39.72
N ASN A 277 39.06 3.63 39.73
CA ASN A 277 39.01 4.83 40.56
C ASN A 277 38.95 4.52 42.06
N SER A 278 38.30 3.43 42.47
CA SER A 278 38.29 3.00 43.87
C SER A 278 39.63 2.44 44.36
N ARG A 279 40.43 1.81 43.48
CA ARG A 279 41.82 1.43 43.82
C ARG A 279 42.74 2.64 43.97
N ARG A 280 42.59 3.65 43.12
CA ARG A 280 43.43 4.86 43.15
C ARG A 280 43.21 5.75 44.37
N LEU A 281 42.08 5.60 45.07
CA LEU A 281 41.80 6.29 46.34
C LEU A 281 42.36 5.56 47.57
N LEU A 282 42.81 4.31 47.43
CA LEU A 282 43.41 3.51 48.51
C LEU A 282 44.94 3.56 48.51
N GLU A 283 45.56 3.96 47.40
CA GLU A 283 47.00 4.23 47.30
C GLU A 283 47.22 5.74 47.43
N GLY A 284 47.32 6.23 48.67
CA GLY A 284 47.69 7.61 48.96
C GLY A 284 49.12 7.95 48.48
N PRO A 285 49.46 9.22 48.28
CA PRO A 285 50.74 9.63 47.73
C PRO A 285 51.87 9.21 48.68
N THR A 286 52.78 8.37 48.20
CA THR A 286 54.05 8.09 48.87
C THR A 286 54.94 9.32 48.71
N SER A 287 55.25 9.96 49.84
CA SER A 287 56.22 11.06 49.99
C SER A 287 57.62 10.69 49.51
#